data_AF-A0A3G1L134-F1
#
_entry.id   AF-A0A3G1L134-F1
#
_cell.length_a   1.000
_cell.length_b   1.000
_cell.length_c   1.000
_cell.angle_alpha   90.00
_cell.angle_beta   90.00
_cell.angle_gamma   90.00
#
_symmetry.space_group_name_H-M   'P 1'
#
loop_
_entity.id
_entity.type
_entity.pdbx_description
1 polymer ?
#
loop_
_entity_poly.entity_id
_entity_poly.type
_entity_poly.pdbx_seq_one_letter_code
_entity_poly.pdbx_strand_id
1 'polypeptide(L)'
;MSDIINNVPIVGVVMFLVWVGNQAGIPRKFSPLVATVLGVSFAFFYLYPGNFPEALIQGILIASSAVGFHSGTKNMLQYIHNGKPPDK
;
A
#
# COMPACT_ATOMS: atom_id res chain seq x y z
N MET A 1 11.87 21.08 -8.51
CA MET A 1 10.52 20.48 -8.33
C MET A 1 10.52 18.99 -8.69
N SER A 2 11.25 18.58 -9.73
CA SER A 2 11.58 17.19 -10.07
C SER A 2 12.29 16.41 -8.95
N ASP A 3 13.17 17.06 -8.18
CA ASP A 3 14.01 16.35 -7.20
C ASP A 3 13.25 15.87 -5.96
N ILE A 4 12.15 16.55 -5.62
CA ILE A 4 11.25 16.14 -4.52
C ILE A 4 10.54 14.84 -4.92
N ILE A 5 10.12 14.70 -6.18
CA ILE A 5 9.41 13.50 -6.67
C ILE A 5 10.34 12.28 -6.67
N ASN A 6 11.61 12.47 -6.97
CA ASN A 6 12.59 11.39 -7.04
C ASN A 6 13.05 10.85 -5.67
N ASN A 7 12.91 11.66 -4.60
CA ASN A 7 13.37 11.31 -3.25
C ASN A 7 12.26 11.16 -2.20
N VAL A 8 11.00 11.46 -2.56
CA VAL A 8 9.87 11.21 -1.66
C VAL A 8 9.44 9.75 -1.80
N PRO A 9 9.42 8.97 -0.69
CA PRO A 9 8.90 7.62 -0.73
C PRO A 9 7.39 7.66 -0.98
N ILE A 10 6.97 7.48 -2.24
CA ILE A 10 5.56 7.45 -2.67
C ILE A 10 4.76 6.42 -1.86
N VAL A 11 5.40 5.34 -1.43
CA VAL A 11 4.84 4.38 -0.48
C VAL A 11 4.31 5.09 0.78
N GLY A 12 5.10 5.98 1.40
CA GLY A 12 4.68 6.75 2.57
C GLY A 12 3.50 7.69 2.29
N VAL A 13 3.45 8.28 1.10
CA VAL A 13 2.31 9.11 0.66
C VAL A 13 1.04 8.27 0.54
N VAL A 14 1.13 7.11 -0.12
CA VAL A 14 0.00 6.18 -0.26
C VAL A 14 -0.45 5.67 1.11
N MET A 15 0.49 5.33 2.01
CA MET A 15 0.19 4.94 3.40
C MET A 15 -0.61 6.02 4.13
N PHE A 16 -0.15 7.26 4.05
CA PHE A 16 -0.80 8.39 4.69
C PHE A 16 -2.22 8.60 4.17
N LEU A 17 -2.41 8.59 2.85
CA LEU A 17 -3.73 8.78 2.24
C LEU A 17 -4.70 7.65 2.58
N VAL A 18 -4.24 6.39 2.58
CA VAL A 18 -5.04 5.25 3.02
C VAL A 18 -5.42 5.38 4.50
N TRP A 19 -4.49 5.84 5.35
CA TRP A 19 -4.78 6.11 6.76
C TRP A 19 -5.84 7.19 6.93
N VAL A 20 -5.72 8.32 6.20
CA VAL A 20 -6.74 9.40 6.21
C VAL A 20 -8.10 8.88 5.78
N GLY A 21 -8.17 8.08 4.70
CA GLY A 21 -9.43 7.49 4.25
C GLY A 21 -10.08 6.60 5.32
N ASN A 22 -9.29 5.81 6.03
CA ASN A 22 -9.77 5.01 7.16
C ASN A 22 -10.30 5.90 8.31
N GLN A 23 -9.66 7.04 8.60
CA GLN A 23 -10.14 8.00 9.61
C GLN A 23 -11.44 8.70 9.16
N ALA A 24 -11.61 8.92 7.86
CA ALA A 24 -12.81 9.52 7.28
C ALA A 24 -14.00 8.56 7.18
N GLY A 25 -13.88 7.33 7.70
CA GLY A 25 -14.98 6.35 7.77
C GLY A 25 -14.96 5.27 6.70
N ILE A 26 -13.92 5.20 5.85
CA ILE A 26 -13.77 4.09 4.91
C ILE A 26 -13.44 2.80 5.70
N PRO A 27 -14.22 1.72 5.54
CA PRO A 27 -13.92 0.47 6.24
C PRO A 27 -12.55 -0.09 5.87
N ARG A 28 -11.75 -0.48 6.89
CA ARG A 28 -10.37 -0.97 6.70
C ARG A 28 -10.21 -2.11 5.70
N LYS A 29 -11.25 -2.94 5.51
CA LYS A 29 -11.29 -4.01 4.49
C LYS A 29 -11.09 -3.51 3.07
N PHE A 30 -11.36 -2.22 2.81
CA PHE A 30 -11.14 -1.56 1.52
C PHE A 30 -9.79 -0.85 1.41
N SER A 31 -8.98 -0.81 2.49
CA SER A 31 -7.63 -0.21 2.44
C SER A 31 -6.79 -0.75 1.28
N PRO A 32 -6.76 -2.07 0.99
CA PRO A 32 -6.00 -2.59 -0.16
C PRO A 32 -6.50 -2.05 -1.49
N LEU A 33 -7.82 -1.92 -1.66
CA LEU A 33 -8.41 -1.37 -2.89
C LEU A 33 -8.06 0.11 -3.06
N VAL A 34 -8.22 0.91 -1.99
CA VAL A 34 -7.88 2.33 -1.97
C VAL A 34 -6.39 2.53 -2.27
N ALA A 35 -5.52 1.74 -1.64
CA ALA A 35 -4.08 1.79 -1.87
C ALA A 35 -3.73 1.47 -3.32
N THR A 36 -4.36 0.45 -3.92
CA THR A 36 -4.11 0.06 -5.32
C THR A 36 -4.51 1.17 -6.29
N VAL A 37 -5.69 1.77 -6.10
CA VAL A 37 -6.14 2.89 -6.94
C VAL A 37 -5.15 4.06 -6.83
N LEU A 38 -4.73 4.41 -5.61
CA LEU A 38 -3.77 5.49 -5.38
C LEU A 38 -2.40 5.17 -5.98
N GLY A 39 -1.84 3.99 -5.69
CA GLY A 39 -0.52 3.56 -6.15
C GLY A 39 -0.42 3.50 -7.68
N VAL A 40 -1.42 2.92 -8.34
CA VAL A 40 -1.49 2.87 -9.82
C VAL A 40 -1.66 4.26 -10.41
N SER A 41 -2.48 5.13 -9.80
CA SER A 41 -2.62 6.51 -10.27
C SER A 41 -1.31 7.29 -10.15
N PHE A 42 -0.61 7.18 -9.02
CA PHE A 42 0.69 7.82 -8.84
C PHE A 42 1.72 7.29 -9.84
N ALA A 43 1.78 5.97 -10.03
CA ALA A 43 2.72 5.38 -10.98
C ALA A 43 2.41 5.77 -12.43
N PHE A 44 1.13 5.83 -12.82
CA PHE A 44 0.72 6.17 -14.19
C PHE A 44 0.94 7.65 -14.53
N PHE A 45 0.56 8.56 -13.63
CA PHE A 45 0.66 9.99 -13.93
C PHE A 45 2.04 10.60 -13.65
N TYR A 46 2.82 10.02 -12.72
CA TYR A 46 4.05 10.66 -12.25
C TYR A 46 5.33 9.84 -12.44
N LEU A 47 5.28 8.51 -12.38
CA LEU A 47 6.49 7.68 -12.49
C LEU A 47 6.75 7.18 -13.91
N TYR A 48 5.71 6.68 -14.58
CA TYR A 48 5.81 6.02 -15.88
C TYR A 48 4.75 6.56 -16.87
N PRO A 49 4.73 7.88 -17.11
CA PRO A 49 3.77 8.47 -18.06
C PRO A 49 3.99 7.89 -19.46
N GLY A 50 2.90 7.41 -20.08
CA GLY A 50 2.94 6.81 -21.42
C GLY A 50 3.36 5.34 -21.46
N ASN A 51 3.81 4.74 -20.35
CA ASN A 51 4.09 3.31 -20.24
C ASN A 51 3.13 2.65 -19.23
N PHE A 52 1.90 2.38 -19.68
CA PHE A 52 0.85 1.79 -18.84
C PHE A 52 1.24 0.45 -18.21
N PRO A 53 1.85 -0.52 -18.94
CA PRO A 53 2.27 -1.78 -18.34
C PRO A 53 3.23 -1.60 -17.14
N GLU A 54 4.23 -0.73 -17.28
CA GLU A 54 5.21 -0.49 -16.22
C GLU A 54 4.59 0.27 -15.04
N ALA A 55 3.77 1.28 -15.33
CA ALA A 55 2.99 2.01 -14.33
C ALA A 55 2.10 1.09 -13.49
N LEU A 56 1.40 0.15 -14.12
CA LEU A 56 0.50 -0.75 -13.43
C LEU A 56 1.26 -1.66 -12.46
N ILE A 57 2.37 -2.25 -12.90
CA ILE A 57 3.21 -3.13 -12.07
C ILE A 57 3.77 -2.35 -10.88
N GLN A 58 4.39 -1.20 -11.15
CA GLN A 58 5.03 -0.38 -10.11
C GLN A 58 4.00 0.19 -9.12
N GLY A 59 2.83 0.59 -9.61
CA GLY A 59 1.73 1.05 -8.77
C GLY A 59 1.20 -0.02 -7.83
N ILE A 60 1.07 -1.27 -8.30
CA ILE A 60 0.70 -2.41 -7.46
C ILE A 60 1.77 -2.67 -6.40
N LEU A 61 3.06 -2.61 -6.76
CA LEU A 61 4.16 -2.78 -5.80
C LEU A 61 4.11 -1.71 -4.70
N ILE A 62 3.98 -0.43 -5.08
CA ILE A 62 3.83 0.70 -4.15
C ILE A 62 2.64 0.51 -3.23
N ALA A 63 1.45 0.21 -3.80
CA ALA A 63 0.24 -0.02 -3.05
C ALA A 63 0.42 -1.15 -2.04
N SER A 64 1.04 -2.24 -2.47
CA SER A 64 1.28 -3.40 -1.66
C SER A 64 2.26 -3.18 -0.51
N SER A 65 3.30 -2.39 -0.73
CA SER A 65 4.23 -1.96 0.33
C SER A 65 3.53 -1.02 1.31
N ALA A 66 2.62 -0.17 0.83
CA ALA A 66 1.90 0.78 1.66
C ALA A 66 0.90 0.11 2.61
N VAL A 67 0.08 -0.82 2.12
CA VAL A 67 -0.82 -1.59 2.99
C VAL A 67 -0.18 -2.86 3.55
N GLY A 68 1.10 -3.06 3.24
CA GLY A 68 1.91 -4.19 3.66
C GLY A 68 1.28 -5.54 3.33
N PHE A 69 0.68 -5.76 2.16
CA PHE A 69 0.06 -7.02 1.68
C PHE A 69 -0.67 -7.91 2.75
N HIS A 70 -1.17 -7.34 3.87
CA HIS A 70 -1.75 -8.05 5.03
C HIS A 70 -0.76 -8.67 6.07
N SER A 71 0.48 -8.18 6.20
CA SER A 71 1.65 -8.88 6.79
C SER A 71 1.79 -8.98 8.34
N GLY A 72 0.74 -9.17 9.14
CA GLY A 72 1.02 -9.52 10.55
C GLY A 72 -0.18 -9.82 11.44
N THR A 73 -1.28 -9.11 11.24
CA THR A 73 -2.42 -9.17 12.16
C THR A 73 -3.18 -10.49 12.11
N LYS A 74 -3.21 -11.21 10.98
CA LYS A 74 -3.83 -12.55 10.92
C LYS A 74 -2.96 -13.64 11.56
N ASN A 75 -1.65 -13.60 11.34
CA ASN A 75 -0.70 -14.57 11.91
C ASN A 75 -0.61 -14.45 13.44
N MET A 76 -0.73 -13.25 14.00
CA MET A 76 -0.78 -13.03 15.45
C MET A 76 -2.14 -13.39 16.07
N LEU A 77 -3.24 -13.29 15.32
CA LEU A 77 -4.57 -13.71 15.80
C LEU A 77 -4.71 -15.25 15.85
N GLN A 78 -4.08 -15.97 14.91
CA GLN A 78 -3.97 -17.44 14.94
C GLN A 78 -3.09 -17.94 16.08
N TYR A 79 -2.04 -17.17 16.40
CA TYR A 79 -1.15 -17.43 17.52
C TYR A 79 -1.88 -17.48 18.87
N ILE A 80 -2.71 -16.47 19.12
CA ILE A 80 -3.46 -16.31 20.38
C ILE A 80 -4.60 -17.34 20.49
N HIS A 81 -5.16 -17.78 19.36
CA HIS A 81 -6.22 -18.78 19.36
C HIS A 81 -5.71 -20.23 19.60
N ASN A 82 -4.50 -20.57 19.15
CA ASN A 82 -3.94 -21.93 19.22
C ASN A 82 -2.76 -22.12 20.21
N GLY A 83 -2.17 -21.04 20.73
CA GLY A 83 -1.18 -21.08 21.82
C GLY A 83 0.24 -21.59 21.48
N LYS A 84 0.61 -21.78 20.20
CA LYS A 84 1.94 -22.29 19.81
C LYS A 84 2.81 -21.22 19.11
N PRO A 85 4.11 -21.06 19.49
CA PRO A 85 5.18 -20.28 18.81
C PRO A 85 5.12 -20.33 17.28
N PRO A 86 5.33 -19.19 16.56
CA PRO A 86 5.60 -19.29 15.15
C PRO A 86 6.98 -19.94 15.11
N ASP A 87 7.00 -21.16 14.64
CA ASP A 87 8.19 -21.98 14.43
C ASP A 87 9.22 -21.11 13.70
N LYS A 88 10.37 -20.89 14.36
CA LYS A 88 11.48 -20.08 13.85
C LYS A 88 12.14 -20.76 12.65
#